data_AF-A0A1I4Q8K5-F1
#
_entry.id   AF-A0A1I4Q8K5-F1
#
_cell.length_a   1.000
_cell.length_b   1.000
_cell.length_c   1.000
_cell.angle_alpha   90.00
_cell.angle_beta   90.00
_cell.angle_gamma   90.00
#
_symmetry.space_group_name_H-M   'P 1'
#
loop_
_entity.id
_entity.type
_entity.pdbx_description
1 polymer ?
#
loop_
_entity_poly.entity_id
_entity_poly.type
_entity_poly.pdbx_seq_one_letter_code
_entity_poly.pdbx_strand_id
1 'polypeptide(L)' 'MGANIGRDLLASFRDLVGGRSKAYETKLREARDAAFKEMTHQASQMGANAVIGVDINYEVVRQDMLMVAVSGTAVIL' A
#
# COMPACT_ATOMS: atom_id res chain seq x y z
N MET A 1 21.50 -1.63 3.03
CA MET A 1 20.51 -2.70 2.80
C MET A 1 19.09 -2.10 2.65
N GLY A 2 18.88 -1.11 1.77
CA GLY A 2 17.59 -0.38 1.69
C GLY A 2 16.99 -0.28 0.28
N ALA A 3 17.77 -0.62 -0.75
CA ALA A 3 17.33 -0.51 -2.15
C ALA A 3 16.46 -1.69 -2.62
N ASN A 4 16.52 -2.84 -1.94
CA ASN A 4 15.78 -4.03 -2.35
C ASN A 4 14.32 -4.02 -1.86
N ILE A 5 14.03 -3.50 -0.66
CA ILE A 5 12.66 -3.52 -0.10
C ILE A 5 11.68 -2.69 -0.93
N GLY A 6 12.07 -1.48 -1.34
CA GLY A 6 11.24 -0.64 -2.22
C GLY A 6 11.10 -1.20 -3.63
N ARG A 7 12.16 -1.84 -4.15
CA ARG A 7 12.15 -2.45 -5.49
C ARG A 7 11.33 -3.74 -5.53
N ASP A 8 11.35 -4.54 -4.47
CA ASP A 8 10.60 -5.80 -4.36
C ASP A 8 9.09 -5.53 -4.24
N LEU A 9 8.71 -4.48 -3.50
CA LEU A 9 7.33 -4.01 -3.47
C LEU A 9 6.90 -3.57 -4.87
N LEU A 10 7.65 -2.71 -5.55
CA LEU A 10 7.36 -2.25 -6.91
C LEU A 10 7.40 -3.38 -7.97
N ALA A 11 8.20 -4.43 -7.76
CA ALA A 11 8.29 -5.58 -8.66
C ALA A 11 7.08 -6.51 -8.53
N SER A 12 6.50 -6.65 -7.32
CA SER A 12 5.30 -7.49 -7.10
C SER A 12 4.05 -6.99 -7.82
N PHE A 13 4.04 -5.73 -8.27
CA PHE A 13 2.94 -5.09 -9.00
C PHE A 13 3.02 -5.20 -10.52
N ARG A 14 4.07 -5.82 -11.07
CA ARG A 14 4.42 -5.64 -12.48
C ARG A 14 3.59 -6.46 -13.47
N ASP A 15 2.73 -7.37 -13.00
CA ASP A 15 2.04 -8.36 -13.84
C ASP A 15 0.49 -8.27 -13.81
N LEU A 16 -0.09 -7.08 -13.66
CA LEU A 16 -1.55 -6.90 -13.57
C LEU A 16 -2.21 -6.65 -14.93
N VAL A 17 -2.17 -7.65 -15.82
CA VAL A 17 -2.93 -7.63 -17.09
C VAL A 17 -4.30 -8.32 -16.89
N GLY A 18 -5.40 -7.55 -16.99
CA GLY A 18 -6.71 -8.10 -17.40
C GLY A 18 -7.86 -8.12 -16.36
N GLY A 19 -8.61 -7.01 -16.30
CA GLY A 19 -10.06 -6.91 -16.54
C GLY A 19 -11.11 -7.68 -15.73
N ARG A 20 -10.85 -8.86 -15.15
CA ARG A 20 -11.85 -9.65 -14.38
C ARG A 20 -11.29 -10.91 -13.70
N SER A 21 -10.00 -10.94 -13.43
CA SER A 21 -9.35 -12.12 -12.85
C SER A 21 -9.27 -11.94 -11.35
N LYS A 22 -9.76 -12.89 -10.54
CA LYS A 22 -9.58 -12.93 -9.07
C LYS A 22 -8.16 -12.58 -8.62
N ALA A 23 -7.16 -12.90 -9.46
CA ALA A 23 -5.76 -12.52 -9.26
C ALA A 23 -5.53 -11.00 -9.15
N TYR A 24 -6.23 -10.17 -9.93
CA TYR A 24 -6.14 -8.70 -9.88
C TYR A 24 -6.67 -8.17 -8.54
N GLU A 25 -7.84 -8.64 -8.12
CA GLU A 25 -8.42 -8.27 -6.82
C GLU A 25 -7.58 -8.75 -5.63
N THR A 26 -6.99 -9.95 -5.72
CA THR A 26 -6.09 -10.47 -4.69
C THR A 26 -4.83 -9.61 -4.57
N LYS A 27 -4.21 -9.24 -5.68
CA LYS A 27 -3.00 -8.38 -5.66
C LYS A 27 -3.30 -6.97 -5.16
N LEU A 28 -4.44 -6.41 -5.54
CA LEU A 28 -4.95 -5.16 -4.98
C LEU A 28 -5.13 -5.21 -3.46
N ARG A 29 -5.65 -6.33 -2.96
CA ARG A 29 -5.82 -6.55 -1.53
C ARG A 29 -4.47 -6.63 -0.83
N GLU A 30 -3.55 -7.45 -1.33
CA GLU A 30 -2.19 -7.59 -0.79
C GLU A 30 -1.47 -6.23 -0.74
N ALA A 31 -1.62 -5.43 -1.79
CA ALA A 31 -1.07 -4.08 -1.90
C ALA A 31 -1.58 -3.13 -0.82
N ARG A 32 -2.90 -3.10 -0.66
CA ARG A 32 -3.58 -2.28 0.31
C ARG A 32 -3.19 -2.69 1.72
N ASP A 33 -3.18 -3.99 2.00
CA ASP A 33 -2.83 -4.53 3.31
C ASP A 33 -1.36 -4.24 3.66
N ALA A 34 -0.45 -4.30 2.69
CA ALA A 34 0.94 -3.87 2.86
C ALA A 34 1.06 -2.36 3.16
N ALA A 35 0.33 -1.52 2.42
CA ALA A 35 0.31 -0.07 2.64
C ALA A 35 -0.21 0.30 4.04
N PHE A 36 -1.30 -0.35 4.50
CA PHE A 36 -1.81 -0.19 5.86
C PHE A 36 -0.82 -0.65 6.93
N LYS A 37 -0.14 -1.78 6.70
CA LYS A 37 0.87 -2.28 7.62
C LYS A 37 2.03 -1.29 7.79
N GLU A 38 2.48 -0.69 6.70
CA GLU A 38 3.52 0.33 6.73
C GLU A 38 3.05 1.59 7.47
N MET A 39 1.87 2.12 7.14
CA MET A 39 1.30 3.30 7.81
C MET A 39 1.12 3.09 9.32
N THR A 40 0.58 1.94 9.72
CA THR A 40 0.38 1.62 11.14
C THR A 40 1.70 1.39 11.87
N HIS A 41 2.69 0.78 11.21
CA HIS A 41 4.04 0.66 11.76
C HIS A 41 4.69 2.02 12.00
N GLN A 42 4.57 2.95 11.05
CA GLN A 42 5.07 4.31 11.19
C GLN A 42 4.36 5.06 12.32
N ALA A 43 3.02 4.98 12.38
CA ALA A 43 2.25 5.59 13.47
C ALA A 43 2.66 5.02 14.85
N SER A 44 2.86 3.71 14.95
CA SER A 44 3.33 3.07 16.18
C SER A 44 4.72 3.54 16.60
N GLN A 45 5.64 3.74 15.65
CA GLN A 45 6.98 4.30 15.93
C GLN A 45 6.91 5.75 16.43
N MET A 46 5.85 6.49 16.10
CA MET A 46 5.58 7.83 16.62
C MET A 46 4.92 7.82 18.00
N GLY A 47 4.61 6.64 18.56
CA GLY A 47 3.91 6.48 19.83
C GLY A 47 2.39 6.66 19.73
N ALA A 48 1.83 6.74 18.52
CA ALA A 48 0.39 6.81 18.32
C ALA A 48 -0.29 5.47 18.61
N ASN A 49 -1.52 5.53 19.13
CA ASN A 49 -2.38 4.37 19.37
C ASN A 49 -3.51 4.23 18.33
N ALA A 50 -3.70 5.23 17.47
CA ALA A 50 -4.66 5.20 16.38
C ALA A 50 -4.19 6.03 15.18
N VAL A 51 -4.76 5.73 14.00
CA VAL A 51 -4.68 6.57 12.80
C VAL A 51 -6.09 6.95 12.39
N ILE A 52 -6.38 8.24 12.32
CA ILE A 52 -7.71 8.78 11.98
C ILE A 52 -7.66 9.55 10.66
N GLY A 53 -8.84 9.77 10.06
CA GLY A 53 -8.94 10.50 8.79
C GLY A 53 -8.17 9.80 7.66
N VAL A 54 -8.29 8.47 7.60
CA VAL A 54 -7.58 7.67 6.60
C VAL A 54 -8.16 7.91 5.21
N ASP A 55 -7.28 8.15 4.24
CA ASP A 55 -7.58 8.21 2.80
C ASP A 55 -6.78 7.16 2.03
N ILE A 56 -7.36 6.63 0.94
CA ILE A 56 -6.77 5.59 0.10
C ILE A 56 -6.88 6.01 -1.37
N ASN A 57 -5.74 6.04 -2.06
CA ASN A 57 -5.67 6.41 -3.46
C ASN A 57 -5.08 5.27 -4.28
N TYR A 58 -5.76 4.95 -5.38
CA TYR A 58 -5.30 4.00 -6.38
C TYR A 58 -4.91 4.77 -7.64
N GLU A 59 -3.69 4.59 -8.11
CA GLU A 59 -3.19 5.29 -9.29
C GLU A 59 -2.47 4.35 -10.24
N VAL A 60 -2.79 4.46 -11.53
CA VAL A 60 -2.11 3.72 -12.59
C VAL A 60 -0.86 4.51 -12.99
N VAL A 61 0.30 4.06 -12.52
CA VAL A 61 1.58 4.76 -12.75
C VAL A 61 2.12 4.48 -14.15
N ARG A 62 1.88 3.28 -14.69
CA ARG A 62 2.23 2.86 -16.07
C ARG A 62 1.22 1.83 -16.56
N GLN A 63 1.30 1.48 -17.85
CA GLN A 63 0.33 0.65 -18.57
C GLN A 63 -0.10 -0.66 -17.87
N ASP A 64 0.68 -1.18 -16.92
CA ASP A 64 0.34 -2.38 -16.13
C ASP A 64 0.78 -2.28 -14.64
N MET A 65 1.11 -1.08 -14.15
CA MET A 65 1.54 -0.88 -12.77
C MET A 65 0.53 -0.02 -12.00
N LEU A 66 0.02 -0.58 -10.91
CA LEU A 66 -0.85 0.13 -10.00
C LEU A 66 -0.14 0.44 -8.68
N MET A 67 -0.26 1.68 -8.24
CA MET A 67 0.16 2.14 -6.93
C MET A 67 -1.05 2.23 -5.99
N VAL A 68 -0.84 1.81 -4.74
CA VAL A 68 -1.78 2.03 -3.64
C VAL A 68 -1.10 2.93 -2.63
N ALA A 69 -1.64 4.12 -2.42
CA ALA A 69 -1.20 5.05 -1.39
C ALA A 69 -2.26 5.10 -0.28
N VAL A 70 -1.81 5.12 0.97
CA VAL A 70 -2.65 5.36 2.14
C VAL A 70 -2.07 6.53 2.93
N SER A 71 -2.95 7.38 3.45
CA SER A 71 -2.56 8.50 4.31
C SER A 71 -3.54 8.63 5.46
N GLY A 72 -3.14 9.32 6.53
CA GLY A 72 -3.96 9.54 7.71
C GLY A 72 -3.20 10.31 8.78
N THR A 73 -3.88 10.63 9.89
CA THR A 73 -3.31 11.35 11.03
C THR A 73 -3.08 10.41 12.20
N ALA A 74 -1.84 10.26 12.63
CA ALA A 74 -1.47 9.47 13.80
C ALA A 74 -1.84 10.25 15.08
N VAL A 75 -2.59 9.64 16.00
CA VAL A 75 -3.08 10.27 17.24
C VAL A 75 -2.88 9.37 18.46
N ILE A 76 -2.87 10.00 19.64
CA ILE A 76 -2.99 9.34 20.94
C ILE A 76 -4.36 9.71 21.49
N LEU A 77 -5.20 8.71 21.72
CA LEU A 77 -6.47 8.84 22.44
C LEU A 77 -6.28 8.85 23.95
#